data_AF-A0A7S1Z7D4-F1
#
_entry.id   AF-A0A7S1Z7D4-F1
#
_cell.length_a   1.000
_cell.length_b   1.000
_cell.length_c   1.000
_cell.angle_alpha   90.00
_cell.angle_beta   90.00
_cell.angle_gamma   90.00
#
_symmetry.space_group_name_H-M   'P 1'
#
loop_
_entity.id
_entity.type
_entity.pdbx_description
1 polymer ?
#
loop_
_entity_poly.entity_id
_entity_poly.type
_entity_poly.pdbx_seq_one_letter_code
_entity_poly.pdbx_strand_id
1 'polypeptide(L)'
;EVLYQMAISMNILLLIVFGWKQETFAKKVEKPMHFIIITLTISFAVVPLFFQNYNPDCGICGAFAECRSKDKEECVVRGNETVGTVMLLFAGATTIIALIFSTIAMAWVYLHVRRQETRNLRYKFRGVKGENHEESKRIRK
;
A
#
# COMPACT_ATOMS: atom_id res chain seq x y z
N GLU A 1 -2.92 9.84 1.14
CA GLU A 1 -2.26 8.90 2.07
C GLU A 1 -2.21 7.45 1.57
N VAL A 2 -3.34 6.90 1.12
CA VAL A 2 -3.43 5.50 0.67
C VAL A 2 -2.44 5.11 -0.43
N LEU A 3 -2.17 6.00 -1.40
CA LEU A 3 -1.18 5.74 -2.45
C LEU A 3 0.24 5.58 -1.89
N TYR A 4 0.58 6.32 -0.83
CA TYR A 4 1.86 6.19 -0.13
C TYR A 4 1.94 4.92 0.71
N GLN A 5 0.82 4.44 1.25
CA GLN A 5 0.79 3.13 1.92
C GLN A 5 1.09 1.99 0.93
N MET A 6 0.46 2.02 -0.26
CA MET A 6 0.78 1.05 -1.32
C MET A 6 2.25 1.11 -1.73
N ALA A 7 2.81 2.31 -1.84
CA ALA A 7 4.21 2.52 -2.14
C ALA A 7 5.15 1.85 -1.12
N ILE A 8 4.86 2.03 0.17
CA ILE A 8 5.65 1.41 1.25
C ILE A 8 5.53 -0.11 1.18
N SER A 9 4.31 -0.66 1.02
CA SER A 9 4.10 -2.10 0.89
C SER A 9 4.83 -2.68 -0.31
N MET A 10 4.83 -1.97 -1.45
CA MET A 10 5.57 -2.37 -2.65
C MET A 10 7.09 -2.35 -2.41
N ASN A 11 7.61 -1.32 -1.71
CA ASN A 11 9.02 -1.25 -1.37
C ASN A 11 9.45 -2.46 -0.51
N ILE A 12 8.70 -2.74 0.57
CA ILE A 12 8.96 -3.87 1.46
C ILE A 12 8.93 -5.20 0.68
N LEU A 13 7.92 -5.38 -0.19
CA LEU A 13 7.80 -6.57 -1.02
C LEU A 13 9.02 -6.76 -1.94
N LEU A 14 9.45 -5.69 -2.63
CA LEU A 14 10.60 -5.74 -3.54
C LEU A 14 11.91 -6.02 -2.81
N LEU A 15 12.13 -5.43 -1.63
CA LEU A 15 13.33 -5.66 -0.84
C LEU A 15 13.39 -7.08 -0.27
N ILE A 16 12.30 -7.54 0.35
CA ILE A 16 12.31 -8.82 1.09
C ILE A 16 12.09 -10.01 0.16
N VAL A 17 11.08 -9.96 -0.71
CA VAL A 17 10.69 -11.11 -1.53
C VAL A 17 11.51 -11.21 -2.80
N PHE A 18 11.80 -10.08 -3.44
CA PHE A 18 12.56 -10.04 -4.69
C PHE A 18 14.06 -9.75 -4.49
N GLY A 19 14.50 -9.49 -3.25
CA GLY A 19 15.91 -9.26 -2.93
C GLY A 19 16.49 -8.01 -3.60
N TRP A 20 15.66 -7.01 -3.93
CA TRP A 20 16.15 -5.78 -4.54
C TRP A 20 17.03 -5.01 -3.57
N LYS A 21 18.02 -4.30 -4.11
CA LYS A 21 18.77 -3.29 -3.36
C LYS A 21 17.99 -1.98 -3.34
N GLN A 22 18.09 -1.24 -2.23
CA GLN A 22 17.49 0.09 -2.08
C GLN A 22 17.85 1.04 -3.24
N GLU A 23 19.10 0.99 -3.70
CA GLU A 23 19.56 1.80 -4.84
C GLU A 23 18.80 1.51 -6.14
N THR A 24 18.43 0.24 -6.37
CA THR A 24 17.68 -0.16 -7.56
C THR A 24 16.24 0.34 -7.49
N PHE A 25 15.63 0.30 -6.30
CA PHE A 25 14.30 0.85 -6.06
C PHE A 25 14.27 2.37 -6.29
N ALA A 26 15.22 3.09 -5.68
CA ALA A 26 15.31 4.54 -5.79
C ALA A 26 15.49 5.01 -7.24
N LYS A 27 16.32 4.31 -8.01
CA LYS A 27 16.59 4.65 -9.42
C LYS A 27 15.43 4.34 -10.35
N LYS A 28 14.72 3.23 -10.15
CA LYS A 28 13.75 2.72 -11.13
C LYS A 28 12.29 2.94 -10.77
N VAL A 29 11.94 2.99 -9.49
CA VAL A 29 10.54 2.93 -9.03
C VAL A 29 10.14 4.20 -8.28
N GLU A 30 11.02 4.74 -7.44
CA GLU A 30 10.68 5.89 -6.58
C GLU A 30 10.27 7.13 -7.38
N LYS A 31 11.07 7.53 -8.38
CA LYS A 31 10.75 8.68 -9.25
C LYS A 31 9.40 8.55 -9.99
N PRO A 32 9.15 7.48 -10.78
CA PRO A 32 7.86 7.36 -11.47
C PRO A 32 6.70 7.24 -10.49
N MET A 33 6.90 6.62 -9.32
CA MET A 33 5.88 6.50 -8.30
C MET A 33 5.47 7.86 -7.73
N HIS A 34 6.43 8.70 -7.33
CA HIS A 34 6.12 10.06 -6.88
C HIS A 34 5.47 10.89 -7.96
N PHE A 35 5.93 10.78 -9.21
CA PHE A 35 5.31 11.47 -10.33
C PHE A 35 3.83 11.09 -10.50
N ILE A 36 3.51 9.79 -10.45
CA ILE A 36 2.13 9.29 -10.52
C ILE A 36 1.30 9.81 -9.34
N ILE A 37 1.83 9.73 -8.12
CA ILE A 37 1.12 10.17 -6.91
C ILE A 37 0.81 11.67 -6.97
N ILE A 38 1.80 12.49 -7.34
CA ILE A 38 1.64 13.94 -7.48
C ILE A 38 0.61 14.26 -8.56
N THR A 39 0.73 13.63 -9.74
CA THR A 39 -0.19 13.84 -10.86
C THR A 39 -1.62 13.50 -10.47
N LEU A 40 -1.84 12.35 -9.83
CA LEU A 40 -3.16 11.96 -9.32
C LEU A 40 -3.69 12.94 -8.27
N THR A 41 -2.85 13.36 -7.32
CA THR A 41 -3.26 14.29 -6.26
C THR A 41 -3.67 15.65 -6.86
N ILE A 42 -2.90 16.15 -7.83
CA ILE A 42 -3.23 17.39 -8.54
C ILE A 42 -4.54 17.22 -9.32
N SER A 43 -4.75 16.11 -10.04
CA SER A 43 -6.00 15.91 -10.78
C SER A 43 -7.21 15.84 -9.85
N PHE A 44 -7.07 15.20 -8.68
CA PHE A 44 -8.13 15.14 -7.67
C PHE A 44 -8.45 16.51 -7.05
N ALA A 45 -7.51 17.45 -7.04
CA ALA A 45 -7.75 18.80 -6.55
C ALA A 45 -8.31 19.73 -7.65
N VAL A 46 -7.74 19.67 -8.86
CA VAL A 46 -8.06 20.59 -9.95
C VAL A 46 -9.39 20.27 -10.60
N VAL A 47 -9.73 18.99 -10.81
CA VAL A 47 -10.98 18.61 -11.49
C VAL A 47 -12.20 19.09 -10.70
N PRO A 48 -12.34 18.84 -9.39
CA PRO A 48 -13.48 19.36 -8.62
C PRO A 48 -13.49 20.88 -8.56
N LEU A 49 -12.32 21.53 -8.57
CA LEU A 49 -12.22 22.99 -8.60
C LEU A 49 -12.84 23.57 -9.89
N PHE A 50 -12.51 22.98 -11.05
CA PHE A 50 -13.01 23.41 -12.35
C PHE A 50 -14.54 23.30 -12.44
N PHE A 51 -15.11 22.23 -11.86
CA PHE A 51 -16.56 22.00 -11.84
C PHE A 51 -17.27 22.66 -10.65
N GLN A 52 -16.56 23.42 -9.81
CA GLN A 52 -17.10 24.06 -8.60
C GLN A 52 -17.74 23.06 -7.61
N ASN A 53 -17.19 21.84 -7.54
CA ASN A 53 -17.72 20.73 -6.74
C ASN A 53 -17.28 20.76 -5.26
N TYR A 54 -16.52 21.75 -4.84
CA TYR A 54 -16.13 21.89 -3.43
C TYR A 54 -17.30 22.40 -2.60
N ASN A 55 -17.85 21.51 -1.78
CA ASN A 55 -18.98 21.75 -0.91
C ASN A 55 -18.55 21.65 0.57
N PRO A 56 -19.11 22.49 1.45
CA PRO A 56 -18.84 22.40 2.88
C PRO A 56 -19.51 21.14 3.46
N ASP A 57 -18.74 20.35 4.20
CA ASP A 57 -19.20 19.21 4.99
C ASP A 57 -18.48 19.18 6.34
N CYS A 58 -19.23 19.27 7.44
CA CYS A 58 -18.75 19.16 8.81
C CYS A 58 -17.46 19.99 9.13
N GLY A 59 -17.39 21.23 8.65
CA GLY A 59 -16.25 22.14 8.90
C GLY A 59 -15.05 21.94 7.96
N ILE A 60 -15.18 21.07 6.96
CA ILE A 60 -14.17 20.81 5.92
C ILE A 60 -14.82 21.07 4.55
N CYS A 61 -14.05 21.50 3.56
CA CYS A 61 -14.53 21.57 2.17
C CYS A 61 -14.14 20.29 1.42
N GLY A 62 -15.13 19.49 1.02
CA GLY A 62 -14.95 18.25 0.28
C GLY A 62 -15.39 18.37 -1.18
N ALA A 63 -14.77 17.59 -2.07
CA ALA A 63 -15.16 17.50 -3.48
C ALA A 63 -16.40 16.59 -3.72
N PHE A 64 -17.01 16.10 -2.65
CA PHE A 64 -18.09 15.12 -2.69
C PHE A 64 -19.40 15.80 -2.32
N ALA A 65 -20.45 15.48 -3.06
CA ALA A 65 -21.77 16.02 -2.86
C ALA A 65 -22.52 15.16 -1.83
N GLU A 66 -22.27 15.36 -0.54
CA GLU A 66 -23.12 14.80 0.51
C GLU A 66 -23.74 15.95 1.31
N CYS A 67 -24.95 16.33 0.92
CA CYS A 67 -25.78 17.15 1.77
C CYS A 67 -26.38 16.30 2.88
N ARG A 68 -25.82 16.39 4.10
CA ARG A 68 -26.30 15.63 5.26
C ARG A 68 -27.33 16.37 6.13
N SER A 69 -27.65 17.62 5.78
CA SER A 69 -28.66 18.40 6.50
C SER A 69 -30.06 17.88 6.20
N LYS A 70 -30.90 17.76 7.25
CA LYS A 70 -32.32 17.41 7.12
C LYS A 70 -33.14 18.55 6.53
N ASP A 71 -32.64 19.78 6.62
CA ASP A 71 -33.28 20.97 6.11
C ASP A 71 -32.73 21.28 4.72
N LYS A 72 -33.56 21.02 3.70
CA LYS A 72 -33.24 21.21 2.28
C LYS A 72 -32.99 22.67 1.90
N GLU A 73 -33.34 23.62 2.77
CA GLU A 73 -33.24 25.06 2.50
C GLU A 73 -31.83 25.63 2.75
N GLU A 74 -30.99 24.97 3.56
CA GLU A 74 -29.64 25.48 3.88
C GLU A 74 -28.53 24.84 3.02
N CYS A 75 -28.87 23.87 2.18
CA CYS A 75 -27.88 23.01 1.55
C CYS A 75 -27.85 23.19 0.04
N VAL A 76 -27.12 24.20 -0.41
CA VAL A 76 -26.88 24.44 -1.83
C VAL A 76 -25.70 23.57 -2.28
N VAL A 77 -26.00 22.42 -2.89
CA VAL A 77 -24.98 21.61 -3.57
C VAL A 77 -24.49 22.39 -4.80
N ARG A 78 -23.21 22.74 -4.81
CA ARG A 78 -22.55 23.41 -5.94
C ARG A 78 -21.91 22.40 -6.87
N GLY A 79 -21.94 22.75 -8.16
CA GLY A 79 -21.27 22.01 -9.22
C GLY A 79 -22.06 20.84 -9.79
N ASN A 80 -21.37 19.90 -10.41
CA ASN A 80 -21.95 18.75 -11.09
C ASN A 80 -21.91 17.50 -10.19
N GLU A 81 -23.09 17.02 -9.79
CA GLU A 81 -23.27 15.82 -8.97
C GLU A 81 -22.64 14.56 -9.56
N THR A 82 -22.62 14.44 -10.89
CA THR A 82 -22.02 13.30 -11.58
C THR A 82 -20.52 13.26 -11.36
N VAL A 83 -19.85 14.42 -11.45
CA VAL A 83 -18.40 14.52 -11.22
C VAL A 83 -18.07 14.23 -9.77
N GLY A 84 -18.88 14.71 -8.81
CA GLY A 84 -18.70 14.43 -7.39
C GLY A 84 -18.85 12.94 -7.07
N THR A 85 -19.87 12.29 -7.63
CA THR A 85 -20.12 10.85 -7.46
C THR A 85 -19.00 10.00 -8.08
N VAL A 86 -18.55 10.33 -9.28
CA VAL A 86 -17.45 9.62 -9.94
C VAL A 86 -16.16 9.77 -9.13
N MET A 87 -15.86 10.96 -8.61
CA MET A 87 -14.69 11.17 -7.76
C MET A 87 -14.77 10.41 -6.44
N LEU A 88 -15.95 10.33 -5.82
CA LEU A 88 -16.16 9.56 -4.60
C LEU A 88 -15.95 8.07 -4.85
N LEU A 89 -16.55 7.54 -5.91
CA LEU A 89 -16.39 6.15 -6.33
C LEU A 89 -14.94 5.83 -6.67
N PHE A 90 -14.25 6.72 -7.39
CA PHE A 90 -12.85 6.54 -7.75
C PHE A 90 -11.96 6.56 -6.51
N ALA A 91 -12.17 7.51 -5.58
CA ALA A 91 -11.49 7.53 -4.30
C ALA A 91 -11.74 6.23 -3.50
N GLY A 92 -12.99 5.82 -3.34
CA GLY A 92 -13.35 4.57 -2.66
C GLY A 92 -12.77 3.31 -3.32
N ALA A 93 -12.77 3.24 -4.66
CA ALA A 93 -12.16 2.13 -5.38
C ALA A 93 -10.65 2.07 -5.15
N THR A 94 -9.96 3.22 -5.19
CA THR A 94 -8.52 3.27 -4.93
C THR A 94 -8.17 2.84 -3.51
N THR A 95 -9.00 3.16 -2.51
CA THR A 95 -8.79 2.71 -1.13
C THR A 95 -8.97 1.21 -0.97
N ILE A 96 -10.02 0.63 -1.56
CA ILE A 96 -10.25 -0.81 -1.54
C ILE A 96 -9.11 -1.57 -2.22
N ILE A 97 -8.70 -1.13 -3.42
CA ILE A 97 -7.60 -1.73 -4.16
C ILE A 97 -6.31 -1.69 -3.35
N ALA A 98 -6.01 -0.56 -2.72
CA ALA A 98 -4.83 -0.40 -1.89
C ALA A 98 -4.82 -1.32 -0.67
N LEU A 99 -5.97 -1.49 0.01
CA LEU A 99 -6.10 -2.40 1.14
C LEU A 99 -5.87 -3.85 0.71
N ILE A 100 -6.48 -4.28 -0.40
CA ILE A 100 -6.29 -5.62 -0.96
C ILE A 100 -4.83 -5.85 -1.32
N PHE A 101 -4.22 -4.92 -2.08
CA PHE A 101 -2.83 -5.01 -2.49
C PHE A 101 -1.87 -5.09 -1.29
N SER A 102 -2.06 -4.21 -0.29
CA SER A 102 -1.20 -4.17 0.89
C SER A 102 -1.32 -5.45 1.71
N THR A 103 -2.53 -6.02 1.81
CA THR A 103 -2.79 -7.28 2.50
C THR A 103 -2.11 -8.45 1.79
N ILE A 104 -2.23 -8.54 0.47
CA ILE A 104 -1.57 -9.57 -0.35
C ILE A 104 -0.04 -9.45 -0.24
N ALA A 105 0.49 -8.23 -0.32
CA ALA A 105 1.93 -7.98 -0.20
C ALA A 105 2.46 -8.43 1.15
N MET A 106 1.78 -8.08 2.26
CA MET A 106 2.17 -8.51 3.60
C MET A 106 2.05 -10.02 3.78
N ALA A 107 1.01 -10.66 3.24
CA ALA A 107 0.89 -12.12 3.26
C ALA A 107 2.05 -12.81 2.53
N TRP A 108 2.47 -12.27 1.38
CA TRP A 108 3.63 -12.78 0.64
C TRP A 108 4.94 -12.61 1.40
N VAL A 109 5.17 -11.44 1.99
CA VAL A 109 6.34 -11.17 2.83
C VAL A 109 6.37 -12.16 4.00
N TYR A 110 5.26 -12.33 4.71
CA TYR A 110 5.15 -13.27 5.83
C TYR A 110 5.46 -14.71 5.41
N LEU A 111 4.88 -15.19 4.30
CA LEU A 111 5.15 -16.53 3.78
C LEU A 111 6.62 -16.70 3.36
N HIS A 112 7.22 -15.67 2.77
CA HIS A 112 8.63 -15.70 2.37
C HIS A 112 9.55 -15.80 3.59
N VAL A 113 9.35 -14.95 4.60
CA VAL A 113 10.12 -14.96 5.86
C VAL A 113 9.94 -16.29 6.57
N ARG A 114 8.72 -16.80 6.72
CA ARG A 114 8.45 -18.09 7.37
C ARG A 114 9.14 -19.27 6.67
N ARG A 115 9.22 -19.24 5.33
CA ARG A 115 9.99 -20.24 4.55
C ARG A 115 11.49 -20.13 4.82
N GLN A 116 12.04 -18.92 4.93
CA GLN A 116 13.45 -18.71 5.27
C GLN A 116 13.78 -19.21 6.68
N GLU A 117 12.96 -18.88 7.67
CA GLU A 117 13.12 -19.37 9.04
C GLU A 117 13.10 -20.90 9.11
N THR A 118 12.13 -21.53 8.43
CA THR A 118 12.02 -23.00 8.39
C THR A 118 13.26 -23.65 7.76
N ARG A 119 13.84 -23.02 6.72
CA ARG A 119 15.10 -23.49 6.10
C ARG A 119 16.27 -23.31 7.07
N ASN A 120 16.41 -22.17 7.72
CA ASN A 120 17.47 -21.89 8.68
C ASN A 120 17.43 -22.84 9.89
N LEU A 121 16.25 -23.16 10.40
CA LEU A 121 16.07 -24.16 11.45
C LEU A 121 16.56 -25.55 11.00
N ARG A 122 16.21 -25.99 9.78
CA ARG A 122 16.73 -27.27 9.25
C ARG A 122 18.25 -27.29 9.14
N TYR A 123 18.89 -26.19 8.74
CA TYR A 123 20.35 -26.12 8.68
C TYR A 123 20.99 -26.16 10.08
N LYS A 124 20.42 -25.45 11.08
CA LYS A 124 20.87 -25.57 12.47
C LYS A 124 20.76 -27.00 13.00
N PHE A 125 19.62 -27.66 12.81
CA PHE A 125 19.44 -29.04 13.27
C PHE A 125 20.32 -30.04 12.52
N ARG A 126 20.57 -29.83 11.22
CA ARG A 126 21.45 -30.70 10.42
C ARG A 126 22.93 -30.51 10.76
N GLY A 127 23.36 -29.28 11.08
CA GLY A 127 24.71 -28.99 11.56
C GLY A 127 25.01 -29.71 12.87
N VAL A 128 24.14 -29.57 13.88
CA VAL A 128 24.28 -30.24 15.18
C VAL A 128 24.31 -31.77 15.04
N LYS A 129 23.46 -32.34 14.17
CA LYS A 129 23.43 -33.79 13.96
C LYS A 129 24.67 -34.30 13.20
N GLY A 130 25.26 -33.46 12.35
CA GLY A 130 26.51 -33.76 11.63
C GLY A 130 27.72 -33.73 12.56
N GLU A 131 27.86 -32.68 13.38
CA GLU A 131 28.95 -32.54 14.36
C GLU A 131 28.93 -33.69 15.38
N ASN A 132 27.77 -34.02 15.94
CA ASN A 132 27.65 -35.14 16.89
C ASN A 132 28.00 -36.49 16.23
N HIS A 133 27.77 -36.65 14.92
CA HIS A 133 28.12 -37.88 14.21
C HIS A 133 29.62 -37.99 13.95
N GLU A 134 30.30 -36.89 13.63
CA GLU A 134 31.76 -36.87 13.48
C GLU A 134 32.48 -37.06 14.81
N GLU A 135 32.01 -36.42 15.87
CA GLU A 135 32.56 -36.56 17.21
C GLU A 135 32.41 -38.00 17.74
N SER A 136 31.25 -38.62 17.53
CA SER A 136 31.02 -40.03 17.87
C SER A 136 31.93 -41.00 17.08
N LYS A 137 32.26 -40.69 15.81
CA LYS A 137 33.24 -41.48 15.04
C LYS A 137 34.67 -41.30 15.54
N ARG A 138 35.01 -40.13 16.07
CA ARG A 138 36.35 -39.81 16.57
C ARG A 138 36.67 -40.51 17.89
N ILE A 139 35.68 -40.63 18.79
CA ILE A 139 35.82 -41.31 20.09
C ILE A 139 35.97 -42.83 19.94
N ARG A 140 35.53 -43.40 18.81
CA ARG A 140 35.54 -44.85 18.55
C ARG A 140 36.86 -45.38 17.95
N LYS A 141 37.84 -44.51 17.70
CA LYS A 141 39.20 -44.86 17.28
C LYS A 141 40.15 -44.68 18.45
#